data_AF-F0JF72-F1
#
_entry.id   AF-F0JF72-F1
#
_cell.length_a   1.000
_cell.length_b   1.000
_cell.length_c   1.000
_cell.angle_alpha   90.00
_cell.angle_beta   90.00
_cell.angle_gamma   90.00
#
_symmetry.space_group_name_H-M   'P 1'
#
loop_
_entity.id
_entity.type
_entity.pdbx_description
1 polymer ?
#
loop_
_entity_poly.entity_id
_entity_poly.type
_entity_poly.pdbx_seq_one_letter_code
_entity_poly.pdbx_strand_id
1 'polypeptide(L)'
;MSDLSDFADQLQMDVISDMAESYFGNRKELDYALEAFAGMVEELLPVIERMFRAAATLRLLLLDEATADAFCAELGLDPARIPPDEGAEILVHEAVPFALTGKGRYAVCVETAYRGLYDAIHEYLNGRYYNDPNRPGRKRVTMHYKRLEEIAGIINEKIHKANNDRSMSSMLREVKSMDPVQMEREEILGDMVYGDKGDGRDNDMCFVPIDLDGYRFPEVEELPPVNEVGSALKRFCARVYAERKDEVRAAMDRFRGR
;
A
#
# COMPACT_ATOMS: atom_id res chain seq x y z
N MET A 1 -34.86 -47.73 -22.90
CA MET A 1 -33.86 -46.84 -23.53
C MET A 1 -33.90 -45.41 -22.97
N SER A 2 -34.89 -45.03 -22.14
CA SER A 2 -34.90 -43.71 -21.47
C SER A 2 -33.87 -43.58 -20.34
N ASP A 3 -33.71 -44.62 -19.51
CA ASP A 3 -32.84 -44.56 -18.32
C ASP A 3 -31.36 -44.21 -18.59
N LEU A 4 -30.83 -44.53 -19.77
CA LEU A 4 -29.44 -44.22 -20.13
C LEU A 4 -29.29 -42.78 -20.64
N SER A 5 -30.33 -42.24 -21.28
CA SER A 5 -30.40 -40.84 -21.70
C SER A 5 -30.52 -39.94 -20.48
N ASP A 6 -31.47 -40.26 -19.60
CA ASP A 6 -31.74 -39.49 -18.39
C ASP A 6 -30.50 -39.46 -17.46
N PHE A 7 -29.73 -40.56 -17.40
CA PHE A 7 -28.48 -40.62 -16.64
C PHE A 7 -27.35 -39.78 -17.26
N ALA A 8 -27.25 -39.75 -18.60
CA ALA A 8 -26.26 -38.95 -19.30
C ALA A 8 -26.57 -37.44 -19.18
N ASP A 9 -27.84 -37.07 -19.26
CA ASP A 9 -28.32 -35.70 -19.10
C ASP A 9 -28.08 -35.20 -17.66
N GLN A 10 -28.35 -36.04 -16.66
CA GLN A 10 -28.06 -35.74 -15.25
C GLN A 10 -26.57 -35.50 -15.01
N LEU A 11 -25.69 -36.37 -15.54
CA LEU A 11 -24.24 -36.24 -15.41
C LEU A 11 -23.71 -34.97 -16.10
N GLN A 12 -24.27 -34.62 -17.26
CA GLN A 12 -23.93 -33.40 -17.97
C GLN A 12 -24.33 -32.16 -17.16
N MET A 13 -25.52 -32.14 -16.56
CA MET A 13 -25.95 -31.04 -15.69
C MET A 13 -25.06 -30.87 -14.47
N ASP A 14 -24.65 -31.97 -13.82
CA ASP A 14 -23.78 -31.94 -12.65
C ASP A 14 -22.39 -31.37 -13.00
N VAL A 15 -21.80 -31.79 -14.13
CA VAL A 15 -20.51 -31.27 -14.61
C VAL A 15 -20.59 -29.77 -14.94
N ILE A 16 -21.68 -29.32 -15.59
CA ILE A 16 -21.89 -27.90 -15.89
C ILE A 16 -22.03 -27.09 -14.60
N SER A 17 -22.76 -27.61 -13.61
CA SER A 17 -22.96 -26.97 -12.32
C SER A 17 -21.64 -26.82 -11.56
N ASP A 18 -20.86 -27.91 -11.45
CA ASP A 18 -19.55 -27.90 -10.78
C ASP A 18 -18.57 -26.94 -11.45
N MET A 19 -18.55 -26.93 -12.79
CA MET A 19 -17.72 -26.00 -13.56
C MET A 19 -18.14 -24.55 -13.28
N ALA A 20 -19.44 -24.24 -13.31
CA ALA A 20 -19.97 -22.90 -13.04
C ALA A 20 -19.68 -22.45 -11.60
N GLU A 21 -19.91 -23.32 -10.61
CA GLU A 21 -19.59 -23.04 -9.20
C GLU A 21 -18.10 -22.76 -9.00
N SER A 22 -17.22 -23.53 -9.64
CA SER A 22 -15.77 -23.29 -9.60
C SER A 22 -15.39 -21.94 -10.23
N TYR A 23 -15.91 -21.64 -11.43
CA TYR A 23 -15.60 -20.40 -12.15
C TYR A 23 -16.11 -19.15 -11.41
N PHE A 24 -17.39 -19.12 -11.03
CA PHE A 24 -17.99 -17.98 -10.33
C PHE A 24 -17.52 -17.90 -8.87
N GLY A 25 -17.20 -19.03 -8.23
CA GLY A 25 -16.61 -19.07 -6.89
C GLY A 25 -15.26 -18.37 -6.85
N ASN A 26 -14.34 -18.74 -7.75
CA ASN A 26 -13.01 -18.12 -7.84
C ASN A 26 -13.08 -16.61 -8.11
N ARG A 27 -14.01 -16.17 -8.97
CA ARG A 27 -14.20 -14.74 -9.27
C ARG A 27 -14.76 -13.97 -8.09
N LYS A 28 -15.75 -14.54 -7.39
CA LYS A 28 -16.32 -13.95 -6.16
C LYS A 28 -15.27 -13.82 -5.05
N GLU A 29 -14.39 -14.81 -4.91
CA GLU A 29 -13.26 -14.71 -3.97
C GLU A 29 -12.28 -13.60 -4.34
N LEU A 30 -12.04 -13.37 -5.63
CA LEU A 30 -11.21 -12.25 -6.12
C LEU A 30 -11.88 -10.90 -5.85
N ASP A 31 -13.18 -10.76 -6.06
CA ASP A 31 -13.92 -9.54 -5.71
C ASP A 31 -13.76 -9.21 -4.21
N TYR A 32 -13.95 -10.20 -3.34
CA TYR A 32 -13.74 -10.01 -1.90
C TYR A 32 -12.28 -9.66 -1.55
N ALA A 33 -11.31 -10.24 -2.27
CA ALA A 33 -9.90 -9.92 -2.06
C ALA A 33 -9.58 -8.47 -2.48
N LEU A 34 -10.15 -7.99 -3.58
CA LEU A 34 -10.01 -6.61 -4.05
C LEU A 34 -10.68 -5.61 -3.10
N GLU A 35 -11.88 -5.93 -2.62
CA GLU A 35 -12.58 -5.12 -1.61
C GLU A 35 -11.78 -5.05 -0.30
N ALA A 36 -11.26 -6.20 0.16
CA ALA A 36 -10.40 -6.25 1.34
C ALA A 36 -9.12 -5.43 1.12
N PHE A 37 -8.50 -5.52 -0.06
CA PHE A 37 -7.32 -4.74 -0.40
C PHE A 37 -7.58 -3.22 -0.36
N ALA A 38 -8.72 -2.77 -0.89
CA ALA A 38 -9.12 -1.36 -0.80
C ALA A 38 -9.23 -0.91 0.67
N GLY A 39 -9.82 -1.73 1.54
CA GLY A 39 -9.86 -1.46 2.98
C GLY A 39 -8.47 -1.38 3.62
N MET A 40 -7.52 -2.22 3.18
CA MET A 40 -6.12 -2.15 3.65
C MET A 40 -5.41 -0.87 3.21
N VAL A 41 -5.70 -0.36 2.01
CA VAL A 41 -5.21 0.94 1.55
C VAL A 41 -5.75 2.05 2.44
N GLU A 42 -7.05 2.04 2.74
CA GLU A 42 -7.68 3.01 3.64
C GLU A 42 -7.05 2.99 5.05
N GLU A 43 -6.65 1.82 5.56
CA GLU A 43 -5.92 1.71 6.83
C GLU A 43 -4.49 2.29 6.77
N LEU A 44 -3.85 2.30 5.59
CA LEU A 44 -2.48 2.81 5.41
C LEU A 44 -2.43 4.35 5.28
N LEU A 45 -3.48 4.98 4.73
CA LEU A 45 -3.50 6.43 4.49
C LEU A 45 -3.23 7.28 5.76
N PRO A 46 -3.82 6.99 6.93
CA PRO A 46 -3.50 7.72 8.17
C PRO A 46 -2.05 7.52 8.66
N VAL A 47 -1.39 6.42 8.28
CA VAL A 47 0.03 6.20 8.57
C VAL A 47 0.88 7.13 7.69
N ILE A 48 0.56 7.23 6.41
CA ILE A 48 1.22 8.13 5.46
C ILE A 48 1.06 9.59 5.90
N GLU A 49 -0.16 10.01 6.29
CA GLU A 49 -0.39 11.37 6.78
C GLU A 49 0.49 11.69 8.00
N ARG A 50 0.58 10.78 8.97
CA ARG A 50 1.44 10.95 10.14
C ARG A 50 2.93 11.07 9.77
N MET A 51 3.37 10.30 8.77
CA MET A 51 4.74 10.39 8.23
C MET A 51 5.00 11.77 7.61
N PHE A 52 4.09 12.30 6.79
CA PHE A 52 4.23 13.64 6.23
C PHE A 52 4.22 14.74 7.28
N ARG A 53 3.35 14.64 8.30
CA ARG A 53 3.35 15.59 9.43
C ARG A 53 4.67 15.53 10.21
N ALA A 54 5.24 14.35 10.40
CA ALA A 54 6.55 14.20 11.03
C ALA A 54 7.67 14.81 10.16
N ALA A 55 7.62 14.63 8.84
CA ALA A 55 8.57 15.22 7.91
C ALA A 55 8.47 16.76 7.89
N ALA A 56 7.26 17.30 7.83
CA ALA A 56 6.98 18.74 7.95
C ALA A 56 7.53 19.33 9.25
N THR A 57 7.37 18.61 10.36
CA THR A 57 7.88 19.01 11.68
C THR A 57 9.40 19.09 11.71
N LEU A 58 10.08 18.10 11.11
CA LEU A 58 11.54 18.13 10.98
C LEU A 58 11.98 19.28 10.06
N ARG A 59 11.37 19.42 8.88
CA ARG A 59 11.68 20.48 7.90
C ARG A 59 11.50 21.88 8.47
N LEU A 60 10.48 22.12 9.31
CA LEU A 60 10.32 23.37 10.05
C LEU A 60 11.57 23.73 10.87
N LEU A 61 12.13 22.75 11.59
CA LEU A 61 13.30 22.96 12.44
C LEU A 61 14.61 23.06 11.63
N LEU A 62 14.60 22.53 10.41
CA LEU A 62 15.67 22.69 9.44
C LEU A 62 15.56 24.03 8.67
N LEU A 63 14.55 24.85 8.92
CA LEU A 63 14.38 26.22 8.40
C LEU A 63 14.06 26.31 6.90
N ASP A 64 14.93 25.77 6.05
CA ASP A 64 14.79 25.79 4.60
C ASP A 64 15.40 24.53 3.93
N GLU A 65 15.16 24.42 2.63
CA GLU A 65 15.57 23.26 1.82
C GLU A 65 17.09 23.09 1.78
N ALA A 66 17.86 24.19 1.67
CA ALA A 66 19.32 24.13 1.67
C ALA A 66 19.89 23.59 2.98
N THR A 67 19.29 23.97 4.11
CA THR A 67 19.67 23.48 5.44
C THR A 67 19.21 22.03 5.64
N ALA A 68 18.07 21.63 5.06
CA ALA A 68 17.62 20.24 5.05
C ALA A 68 18.56 19.34 4.24
N ASP A 69 19.01 19.77 3.06
CA ASP A 69 19.99 19.04 2.25
C ASP A 69 21.33 18.90 2.98
N ALA A 70 21.79 19.98 3.62
CA ALA A 70 23.00 19.95 4.44
C ALA A 70 22.86 19.01 5.66
N PHE A 71 21.66 18.90 6.22
CA PHE A 71 21.36 17.94 7.29
C PHE A 71 21.46 16.51 6.77
N CYS A 72 20.84 16.20 5.63
CA CYS A 72 20.92 14.89 4.98
C CYS A 72 22.36 14.50 4.69
N ALA A 73 23.13 15.42 4.08
CA ALA A 73 24.53 15.20 3.75
C ALA A 73 25.40 14.92 4.99
N GLU A 74 25.18 15.62 6.11
CA GLU A 74 25.92 15.37 7.37
C GLU A 74 25.58 13.99 7.96
N LEU A 75 24.37 13.47 7.71
CA LEU A 75 23.93 12.15 8.15
C LEU A 75 24.20 11.03 7.13
N GLY A 76 24.69 11.36 5.94
CA GLY A 76 24.90 10.39 4.85
C GLY A 76 23.60 9.90 4.22
N LEU A 77 22.54 10.70 4.26
CA LEU A 77 21.23 10.40 3.70
C LEU A 77 21.05 11.06 2.33
N ASP A 78 20.26 10.42 1.46
CA ASP A 78 19.79 11.02 0.21
C ASP A 78 18.57 11.93 0.49
N PRO A 79 18.64 13.25 0.22
CA PRO A 79 17.51 14.16 0.38
C PRO A 79 16.25 13.71 -0.38
N ALA A 80 16.40 13.05 -1.53
CA ALA A 80 15.28 12.58 -2.34
C ALA A 80 14.50 11.43 -1.69
N ARG A 81 15.10 10.76 -0.70
CA ARG A 81 14.52 9.61 0.03
C ARG A 81 13.88 10.00 1.36
N ILE A 82 13.97 11.27 1.75
CA ILE A 82 13.22 11.81 2.90
C ILE A 82 11.82 12.18 2.42
N PRO A 83 10.75 11.78 3.16
CA PRO A 83 9.40 12.13 2.76
C PRO A 83 9.25 13.65 2.52
N PRO A 84 8.51 14.05 1.47
CA PRO A 84 8.09 15.43 1.33
C PRO A 84 7.20 15.83 2.51
N ASP A 85 7.08 17.14 2.76
CA ASP A 85 6.10 17.65 3.73
C ASP A 85 4.68 17.70 3.15
N GLU A 86 4.51 17.77 1.83
CA GLU A 86 3.23 17.89 1.10
C GLU A 86 2.29 18.97 1.66
N GLY A 87 2.85 20.02 2.29
CA GLY A 87 2.05 21.04 2.97
C GLY A 87 1.31 20.54 4.22
N ALA A 88 1.68 19.39 4.76
CA ALA A 88 1.10 18.81 5.96
C ALA A 88 1.31 19.71 7.19
N GLU A 89 0.34 19.67 8.11
CA GLU A 89 0.45 20.41 9.36
C GLU A 89 1.54 19.82 10.26
N ILE A 90 2.30 20.69 10.91
CA ILE A 90 3.33 20.28 11.86
C ILE A 90 2.70 19.62 13.11
N LEU A 91 3.45 18.70 13.71
CA LEU A 91 3.15 18.15 15.02
C LEU A 91 3.63 19.14 16.09
N VAL A 92 2.67 19.76 16.78
CA VAL A 92 2.96 20.68 17.88
C VAL A 92 3.33 19.90 19.13
N HIS A 93 4.43 20.31 19.78
CA HIS A 93 4.87 19.73 21.05
C HIS A 93 4.63 20.70 22.19
N GLU A 94 3.71 20.34 23.10
CA GLU A 94 3.31 21.19 24.25
C GLU A 94 4.48 21.59 25.17
N ALA A 95 5.51 20.74 25.25
CA ALA A 95 6.71 21.02 26.02
C ALA A 95 7.97 20.53 25.30
N VAL A 96 8.97 21.40 25.20
CA VAL A 96 10.33 21.01 24.81
C VAL A 96 11.11 20.66 26.07
N PRO A 97 11.90 19.56 26.07
CA PRO A 97 12.71 19.20 27.23
C PRO A 97 13.65 20.33 27.67
N PHE A 98 13.91 20.38 28.97
CA PHE A 98 14.80 21.38 29.55
C PHE A 98 16.22 21.23 28.98
N ALA A 99 16.79 22.35 28.54
CA ALA A 99 18.19 22.45 28.16
C ALA A 99 18.78 23.78 28.67
N LEU A 100 20.03 23.72 29.12
CA LEU A 100 20.75 24.84 29.74
C LEU A 100 20.99 26.01 28.77
N THR A 101 21.06 25.74 27.46
CA THR A 101 21.36 26.74 26.44
C THR A 101 20.33 26.68 25.30
N GLY A 102 20.14 27.79 24.59
CA GLY A 102 19.27 27.82 23.40
C GLY A 102 19.74 26.86 22.31
N LYS A 103 21.06 26.72 22.13
CA LYS A 103 21.68 25.72 21.25
C LYS A 103 21.32 24.29 21.66
N GLY A 104 21.46 23.97 22.95
CA GLY A 104 21.12 22.64 23.47
C GLY A 104 19.64 22.33 23.29
N ARG A 105 18.78 23.34 23.52
CA ARG A 105 17.34 23.22 23.31
C ARG A 105 16.99 22.94 21.85
N TYR A 106 17.62 23.65 20.91
CA TYR A 106 17.44 23.42 19.49
C TYR A 106 17.83 22.00 19.09
N ALA A 107 18.99 21.52 19.53
CA ALA A 107 19.43 20.15 19.25
C ALA A 107 18.45 19.10 19.77
N VAL A 108 17.86 19.32 20.96
CA VAL A 108 16.83 18.44 21.51
C VAL A 108 15.54 18.48 20.70
N CYS A 109 15.09 19.65 20.22
CA CYS A 109 13.92 19.75 19.33
C CYS A 109 14.16 18.95 18.04
N VAL A 110 15.31 19.16 17.39
CA VAL A 110 15.65 18.47 16.14
C VAL A 110 15.76 16.96 16.37
N GLU A 111 16.39 16.52 17.46
CA GLU A 111 16.46 15.10 17.82
C GLU A 111 15.07 14.50 18.06
N THR A 112 14.15 15.24 18.67
CA THR A 112 12.77 14.81 18.91
C THR A 112 12.00 14.69 17.61
N ALA A 113 12.09 15.68 16.73
CA ALA A 113 11.44 15.64 15.42
C ALA A 113 12.02 14.54 14.52
N TYR A 114 13.34 14.36 14.52
CA TYR A 114 14.01 13.27 13.80
C TYR A 114 13.55 11.90 14.30
N ARG A 115 13.44 11.71 15.62
CA ARG A 115 12.91 10.46 16.18
C ARG A 115 11.45 10.23 15.77
N GLY A 116 10.62 11.27 15.79
CA GLY A 116 9.25 11.19 15.34
C GLY A 116 9.14 10.75 13.86
N LEU A 117 10.01 11.29 13.00
CA LEU A 117 10.10 10.89 11.60
C LEU A 117 10.61 9.44 11.45
N TYR A 118 11.65 9.06 12.18
CA TYR A 118 12.16 7.69 12.21
C TYR A 118 11.06 6.69 12.59
N ASP A 119 10.32 6.96 13.67
CA ASP A 119 9.25 6.09 14.14
C ASP A 119 8.10 6.01 13.11
N ALA A 120 7.75 7.12 12.46
CA ALA A 120 6.69 7.17 11.45
C ALA A 120 7.07 6.42 10.16
N ILE A 121 8.30 6.58 9.68
CA ILE A 121 8.81 5.83 8.52
C ILE A 121 8.87 4.34 8.86
N HIS A 122 9.34 3.98 10.05
CA HIS A 122 9.38 2.59 10.48
C HIS A 122 7.97 1.97 10.59
N GLU A 123 6.99 2.71 11.11
CA GLU A 123 5.58 2.29 11.15
C GLU A 123 5.00 2.14 9.73
N TYR A 124 5.33 3.04 8.81
CA TYR A 124 4.91 2.95 7.41
C TYR A 124 5.51 1.73 6.69
N LEU A 125 6.81 1.47 6.86
CA LEU A 125 7.52 0.40 6.16
C LEU A 125 7.28 -0.99 6.77
N ASN A 126 7.24 -1.09 8.11
CA ASN A 126 7.27 -2.36 8.84
C ASN A 126 6.04 -2.57 9.75
N GLY A 127 5.24 -1.53 9.97
CA GLY A 127 4.08 -1.58 10.87
C GLY A 127 4.46 -1.44 12.34
N ARG A 128 3.43 -1.47 13.19
CA ARG A 128 3.56 -1.40 14.64
C ARG A 128 2.75 -2.50 15.32
N TYR A 129 3.33 -3.08 16.36
CA TYR A 129 2.60 -4.02 17.21
C TYR A 129 1.60 -3.31 18.13
N TYR A 130 0.37 -3.81 18.16
CA TYR A 130 -0.68 -3.37 19.07
C TYR A 130 -1.43 -4.57 19.66
N ASN A 131 -2.07 -4.37 20.82
CA ASN A 131 -2.89 -5.41 21.44
C ASN A 131 -4.25 -5.47 20.74
N ASP A 132 -4.68 -6.69 20.37
CA ASP A 132 -5.99 -6.90 19.75
C ASP A 132 -7.11 -6.51 20.73
N PRO A 133 -7.92 -5.47 20.42
CA PRO A 133 -9.00 -5.04 21.31
C PRO A 133 -10.07 -6.12 21.49
N ASN A 134 -10.20 -7.03 20.52
CA ASN A 134 -11.20 -8.11 20.54
C ASN A 134 -10.65 -9.39 21.19
N ARG A 135 -9.33 -9.52 21.39
CA ARG A 135 -8.68 -10.70 21.96
C ARG A 135 -7.52 -10.31 22.89
N PRO A 136 -7.79 -10.09 24.19
CA PRO A 136 -6.75 -9.72 25.15
C PRO A 136 -5.62 -10.77 25.17
N GLY A 137 -4.38 -10.31 25.02
CA GLY A 137 -3.17 -11.16 24.99
C GLY A 137 -2.64 -11.50 23.59
N ARG A 138 -3.38 -11.21 22.52
CA ARG A 138 -2.88 -11.35 21.14
C ARG A 138 -2.30 -10.03 20.63
N LYS A 139 -1.07 -10.06 20.12
CA LYS A 139 -0.48 -8.94 19.39
C LYS A 139 -0.87 -9.01 17.91
N ARG A 140 -1.26 -7.88 17.35
CA ARG A 140 -1.43 -7.66 15.91
C ARG A 140 -0.42 -6.64 15.41
N VAL A 141 -0.17 -6.65 14.12
CA VAL A 141 0.65 -5.65 13.42
C VAL A 141 -0.29 -4.80 12.58
N THR A 142 -0.08 -3.50 12.56
CA THR A 142 -0.81 -2.59 11.66
C THR A 142 -0.50 -2.88 10.20
N MET A 143 -1.40 -2.48 9.30
CA MET A 143 -1.09 -2.47 7.88
C MET A 143 0.13 -1.58 7.61
N HIS A 144 0.99 -2.02 6.71
CA HIS A 144 2.24 -1.35 6.34
C HIS A 144 2.60 -1.67 4.89
N TYR A 145 3.45 -0.84 4.30
CA TYR A 145 3.73 -0.83 2.87
C TYR A 145 4.20 -2.19 2.33
N LYS A 146 5.21 -2.80 2.96
CA LYS A 146 5.73 -4.12 2.54
C LYS A 146 4.64 -5.19 2.53
N ARG A 147 3.74 -5.16 3.52
CA ARG A 147 2.63 -6.13 3.59
C ARG A 147 1.58 -5.87 2.51
N LEU A 148 1.30 -4.61 2.22
CA LEU A 148 0.39 -4.23 1.14
C LEU A 148 0.95 -4.68 -0.22
N GLU A 149 2.25 -4.50 -0.44
CA GLU A 149 2.97 -4.94 -1.64
C GLU A 149 2.90 -6.47 -1.82
N GLU A 150 3.19 -7.23 -0.76
CA GLU A 150 3.05 -8.69 -0.77
C GLU A 150 1.63 -9.14 -1.14
N ILE A 151 0.60 -8.52 -0.55
CA ILE A 151 -0.80 -8.87 -0.78
C ILE A 151 -1.22 -8.51 -2.21
N ALA A 152 -0.81 -7.34 -2.72
CA ALA A 152 -1.06 -6.95 -4.10
C ALA A 152 -0.44 -7.97 -5.07
N GLY A 153 0.80 -8.41 -4.82
CA GLY A 153 1.45 -9.46 -5.61
C GLY A 153 0.64 -10.76 -5.64
N ILE A 154 0.18 -11.24 -4.48
CA ILE A 154 -0.64 -12.45 -4.37
C ILE A 154 -1.98 -12.30 -5.13
N ILE A 155 -2.64 -11.15 -5.00
CA ILE A 155 -3.91 -10.89 -5.70
C ILE A 155 -3.65 -10.82 -7.22
N ASN A 156 -2.59 -10.15 -7.65
CA ASN A 156 -2.23 -10.05 -9.06
C ASN A 156 -1.90 -11.42 -9.68
N GLU A 157 -1.21 -12.30 -8.97
CA GLU A 157 -1.00 -13.69 -9.41
C GLU A 157 -2.33 -14.43 -9.60
N LYS A 158 -3.27 -14.27 -8.65
CA LYS A 158 -4.61 -14.87 -8.77
C LYS A 158 -5.41 -14.27 -9.92
N ILE A 159 -5.32 -12.96 -10.15
CA ILE A 159 -5.94 -12.28 -11.29
C ILE A 159 -5.38 -12.81 -12.60
N HIS A 160 -4.05 -12.92 -12.72
CA HIS A 160 -3.42 -13.50 -13.91
C HIS A 160 -3.88 -14.92 -14.15
N LYS A 161 -3.97 -15.74 -13.10
CA LYS A 161 -4.48 -17.10 -13.19
C LYS A 161 -5.95 -17.13 -13.63
N ALA A 162 -6.82 -16.31 -13.01
CA ALA A 162 -8.24 -16.25 -13.36
C ALA A 162 -8.49 -15.74 -14.78
N ASN A 163 -7.68 -14.79 -15.27
CA ASN A 163 -7.78 -14.27 -16.63
C ASN A 163 -7.24 -15.26 -17.67
N ASN A 164 -6.29 -16.14 -17.32
CA ASN A 164 -5.64 -17.06 -18.26
C ASN A 164 -6.19 -18.50 -18.25
N ASP A 165 -6.73 -19.00 -17.12
CA ASP A 165 -7.02 -20.43 -16.96
C ASP A 165 -8.21 -20.90 -17.81
N ARG A 166 -9.31 -20.13 -17.91
CA ARG A 166 -10.45 -20.42 -18.81
C ARG A 166 -11.23 -19.14 -19.12
N SER A 167 -11.45 -18.84 -20.40
CA SER A 167 -12.39 -17.79 -20.80
C SER A 167 -13.84 -18.29 -20.68
N MET A 168 -14.79 -17.39 -20.44
CA MET A 168 -16.21 -17.75 -20.37
C MET A 168 -16.68 -18.37 -21.69
N SER A 169 -16.21 -17.83 -22.82
CA SER A 169 -16.48 -18.40 -24.13
C SER A 169 -15.93 -19.83 -24.31
N SER A 170 -14.74 -20.13 -23.76
CA SER A 170 -14.16 -21.48 -23.81
C SER A 170 -14.97 -22.47 -22.98
N MET A 171 -15.43 -22.04 -21.81
CA MET A 171 -16.30 -22.83 -20.94
C MET A 171 -17.67 -23.09 -21.59
N LEU A 172 -18.31 -22.07 -22.15
CA LEU A 172 -19.59 -22.21 -22.86
C LEU A 172 -19.45 -23.11 -24.10
N ARG A 173 -18.32 -23.04 -24.81
CA ARG A 173 -18.02 -23.92 -25.94
C ARG A 173 -17.82 -25.37 -25.49
N GLU A 174 -17.18 -25.60 -24.36
CA GLU A 174 -17.02 -26.93 -23.76
C GLU A 174 -18.38 -27.51 -23.34
N VAL A 175 -19.22 -26.72 -22.67
CA VAL A 175 -20.60 -27.10 -22.33
C VAL A 175 -21.43 -27.40 -23.58
N LYS A 176 -21.31 -26.58 -24.63
CA LYS A 176 -21.97 -26.77 -25.92
C LYS A 176 -21.50 -28.05 -26.62
N SER A 177 -20.21 -28.40 -26.51
CA SER A 177 -19.66 -29.63 -27.11
C SER A 177 -20.16 -30.92 -26.45
N MET A 178 -20.79 -30.83 -25.28
CA MET A 178 -21.44 -31.96 -24.62
C MET A 178 -22.82 -32.30 -25.23
N ASP A 179 -23.41 -31.42 -26.05
CA ASP A 179 -24.59 -31.70 -26.91
C ASP A 179 -24.20 -31.66 -28.40
N PRO A 180 -23.69 -32.77 -28.96
CA PRO A 180 -23.22 -32.81 -30.34
C PRO A 180 -24.34 -32.61 -31.37
N VAL A 181 -25.60 -32.88 -31.01
CA VAL A 181 -26.75 -32.73 -31.91
C VAL A 181 -27.13 -31.25 -32.06
N GLN A 182 -27.08 -30.46 -30.99
CA GLN A 182 -27.22 -29.00 -31.08
C GLN A 182 -26.03 -28.36 -31.78
N MET A 183 -24.81 -28.82 -31.49
CA MET A 183 -23.60 -28.28 -32.11
C MET A 183 -23.59 -28.44 -33.63
N GLU A 184 -23.94 -29.62 -34.14
CA GLU A 184 -24.01 -29.89 -35.59
C GLU A 184 -25.12 -29.08 -36.28
N ARG A 185 -26.26 -28.87 -35.61
CA ARG A 185 -27.35 -28.01 -36.12
C ARG A 185 -26.93 -26.55 -36.24
N GLU A 186 -26.20 -26.03 -35.27
CA GLU A 186 -25.74 -24.64 -35.26
C GLU A 186 -24.58 -24.40 -36.22
N GLU A 187 -23.69 -25.39 -36.40
CA GLU A 187 -22.62 -25.36 -37.41
C GLU A 187 -23.20 -25.27 -38.83
N ILE A 188 -24.25 -26.05 -39.12
CA ILE A 188 -24.96 -26.03 -40.42
C ILE A 188 -25.71 -24.70 -40.64
N LEU A 189 -26.19 -24.06 -39.56
CA LEU A 189 -26.90 -22.78 -39.62
C LEU A 189 -25.96 -21.56 -39.68
N GLY A 190 -24.64 -21.77 -39.61
CA GLY A 190 -23.63 -20.73 -39.59
C GLY A 190 -23.52 -20.13 -38.19
N ASP A 191 -22.74 -20.76 -37.32
CA ASP A 191 -22.46 -20.29 -35.96
C ASP A 191 -21.80 -18.89 -36.01
N MET A 192 -22.61 -17.86 -35.76
CA MET A 192 -22.18 -16.45 -35.69
C MET A 192 -21.88 -16.00 -34.25
N VAL A 193 -21.88 -16.90 -33.25
CA VAL A 193 -21.94 -16.48 -31.84
C VAL A 193 -20.60 -16.57 -31.10
N TYR A 194 -19.61 -17.32 -31.61
CA TYR A 194 -18.29 -17.41 -31.00
C TYR A 194 -17.19 -17.25 -32.05
N GLY A 195 -16.88 -16.00 -32.37
CA GLY A 195 -15.86 -15.64 -33.34
C GLY A 195 -14.52 -16.30 -33.01
N ASP A 196 -13.84 -16.78 -34.06
CA ASP A 196 -12.44 -17.14 -34.01
C ASP A 196 -11.64 -15.91 -33.53
N LYS A 197 -11.07 -16.02 -32.31
CA LYS A 197 -10.32 -15.03 -31.52
C LYS A 197 -11.17 -14.13 -30.61
N GLY A 198 -11.21 -14.51 -29.32
CA GLY A 198 -11.31 -13.60 -28.17
C GLY A 198 -12.26 -12.43 -28.35
N ASP A 199 -13.56 -12.71 -28.41
CA ASP A 199 -14.59 -11.67 -28.43
C ASP A 199 -14.43 -10.74 -27.20
N GLY A 200 -14.58 -9.43 -27.40
CA GLY A 200 -14.41 -8.41 -26.35
C GLY A 200 -15.22 -8.63 -25.06
N ARG A 201 -16.23 -9.51 -25.11
CA ARG A 201 -17.02 -9.97 -23.96
C ARG A 201 -16.20 -10.72 -22.91
N ASP A 202 -15.21 -11.51 -23.31
CA ASP A 202 -14.32 -12.16 -22.33
C ASP A 202 -13.40 -11.13 -21.65
N ASN A 203 -13.02 -10.08 -22.38
CA ASN A 203 -12.18 -9.00 -21.89
C ASN A 203 -12.93 -8.11 -20.87
N ASP A 204 -14.23 -7.89 -21.06
CA ASP A 204 -15.10 -7.20 -20.08
C ASP A 204 -15.20 -7.95 -18.74
N MET A 205 -14.94 -9.26 -18.77
CA MET A 205 -14.91 -10.11 -17.59
C MET A 205 -13.50 -10.25 -17.01
N CYS A 206 -12.46 -9.65 -17.58
CA CYS A 206 -11.12 -9.74 -16.99
C CYS A 206 -11.00 -8.84 -15.77
N PHE A 207 -10.35 -9.35 -14.72
CA PHE A 207 -9.94 -8.50 -13.61
C PHE A 207 -8.77 -7.61 -14.03
N VAL A 208 -8.79 -6.36 -13.59
CA VAL A 208 -7.67 -5.44 -13.75
C VAL A 208 -6.69 -5.70 -12.60
N PRO A 209 -5.40 -6.01 -12.88
CA PRO A 209 -4.39 -6.14 -11.85
C PRO A 209 -4.27 -4.85 -11.03
N ILE A 210 -3.94 -5.00 -9.75
CA ILE A 210 -3.62 -3.89 -8.86
C ILE A 210 -2.33 -3.23 -9.35
N ASP A 211 -2.44 -1.95 -9.71
CA ASP A 211 -1.32 -1.08 -10.02
C ASP A 211 -0.95 -0.27 -8.77
N LEU A 212 0.07 -0.72 -8.03
CA LEU A 212 0.57 -0.03 -6.85
C LEU A 212 1.19 1.34 -7.18
N ASP A 213 1.85 1.44 -8.32
CA ASP A 213 2.48 2.70 -8.77
C ASP A 213 1.41 3.77 -9.03
N GLY A 214 0.22 3.34 -9.46
CA GLY A 214 -0.97 4.18 -9.61
C GLY A 214 -1.44 4.87 -8.32
N TYR A 215 -1.17 4.29 -7.15
CA TYR A 215 -1.51 4.90 -5.85
C TYR A 215 -0.51 5.98 -5.43
N ARG A 216 0.67 6.05 -6.07
CA ARG A 216 1.73 7.04 -5.79
C ARG A 216 2.13 7.08 -4.31
N PHE A 217 2.25 5.92 -3.69
CA PHE A 217 2.74 5.86 -2.32
C PHE A 217 4.19 6.39 -2.21
N PRO A 218 4.57 7.05 -1.10
CA PRO A 218 5.90 7.65 -0.99
C PRO A 218 7.01 6.61 -0.97
N GLU A 219 7.98 6.75 -1.87
CA GLU A 219 9.21 5.95 -1.81
C GLU A 219 10.16 6.50 -0.74
N VAL A 220 10.30 5.76 0.36
CA VAL A 220 11.10 6.19 1.52
C VAL A 220 12.10 5.11 1.91
N GLU A 221 13.27 5.53 2.38
CA GLU A 221 14.28 4.63 2.94
C GLU A 221 14.24 4.63 4.47
N GLU A 222 14.70 3.53 5.06
CA GLU A 222 14.80 3.43 6.51
C GLU A 222 15.90 4.36 7.02
N LEU A 223 15.54 5.26 7.94
CA LEU A 223 16.48 6.21 8.53
C LEU A 223 17.39 5.51 9.55
N PRO A 224 18.65 5.95 9.73
CA PRO A 224 19.52 5.44 10.78
C PRO A 224 18.97 5.84 12.16
N PRO A 225 19.11 4.98 13.17
CA PRO A 225 18.57 5.25 14.49
C PRO A 225 19.32 6.41 15.19
N VAL A 226 18.61 7.10 16.08
CA VAL A 226 19.08 8.36 16.73
C VAL A 226 20.42 8.20 17.45
N ASN A 227 20.69 7.02 18.02
CA ASN A 227 21.94 6.70 18.71
C ASN A 227 23.16 6.70 17.78
N GLU A 228 22.98 6.37 16.50
CA GLU A 228 24.06 6.37 15.49
C GLU A 228 24.35 7.79 14.99
N VAL A 229 23.30 8.59 14.77
CA VAL A 229 23.43 9.94 14.21
C VAL A 229 23.55 11.06 15.25
N GLY A 230 23.33 10.77 16.53
CA GLY A 230 23.16 11.80 17.57
C GLY A 230 24.35 12.75 17.73
N SER A 231 25.58 12.30 17.46
CA SER A 231 26.76 13.17 17.50
C SER A 231 26.82 14.12 16.30
N ALA A 232 26.55 13.62 15.10
CA ALA A 232 26.48 14.40 13.86
C ALA A 232 25.34 15.43 13.92
N LEU A 233 24.16 15.02 14.38
CA LEU A 233 22.99 15.90 14.59
C LEU A 233 23.32 17.06 15.53
N LYS A 234 23.98 16.79 16.67
CA LYS A 234 24.37 17.83 17.63
C LYS A 234 25.40 18.81 17.05
N ARG A 235 26.35 18.33 16.24
CA ARG A 235 27.31 19.19 15.54
C ARG A 235 26.63 20.05 14.49
N PHE A 236 25.72 19.47 13.70
CA PHE A 236 24.92 20.20 12.73
C PHE A 236 24.12 21.32 13.40
N CYS A 237 23.35 20.98 14.44
CA CYS A 237 22.53 21.94 15.17
C CYS A 237 23.37 23.06 15.80
N ALA A 238 24.60 22.75 16.21
CA ALA A 238 25.54 23.74 16.74
C ALA A 238 25.90 24.82 15.71
N ARG A 239 26.17 24.42 14.46
CA ARG A 239 26.56 25.33 13.37
C ARG A 239 25.37 26.19 12.95
N VAL A 240 24.23 25.56 12.67
CA VAL A 240 23.00 26.28 12.29
C VAL A 240 22.58 27.28 13.36
N TYR A 241 22.66 26.91 14.64
CA TYR A 241 22.33 27.84 15.72
C TYR A 241 23.29 29.04 15.83
N ALA A 242 24.57 28.83 15.51
CA ALA A 242 25.57 29.91 15.55
C ALA A 242 25.36 30.92 14.41
N GLU A 243 24.92 30.44 13.25
CA GLU A 243 24.74 31.25 12.03
C GLU A 243 23.36 31.90 11.96
N ARG A 244 22.29 31.18 12.35
CA ARG A 244 20.89 31.56 12.08
C ARG A 244 20.02 31.58 13.34
N LYS A 245 20.56 32.14 14.42
CA LYS A 245 19.99 32.08 15.77
C LYS A 245 18.53 32.53 15.88
N ASP A 246 18.16 33.62 15.22
CA ASP A 246 16.82 34.21 15.36
C ASP A 246 15.75 33.41 14.60
N GLU A 247 16.10 32.88 13.42
CA GLU A 247 15.24 31.97 12.66
C GLU A 247 15.01 30.65 13.42
N VAL A 248 16.06 30.10 14.02
CA VAL A 248 15.97 28.91 14.86
C VAL A 248 15.04 29.13 16.07
N ARG A 249 15.07 30.32 16.68
CA ARG A 249 14.14 30.66 17.77
C ARG A 249 12.70 30.68 17.28
N ALA A 250 12.43 31.33 16.16
CA ALA A 250 11.08 31.37 15.58
C ALA A 250 10.57 29.96 15.23
N ALA A 251 11.42 29.11 14.66
CA ALA A 251 11.07 27.72 14.37
C ALA A 251 10.76 26.91 15.65
N MET A 252 11.56 27.09 16.71
CA MET A 252 11.31 26.45 18.01
C MET A 252 10.02 26.94 18.69
N ASP A 253 9.64 28.20 18.51
CA ASP A 253 8.38 28.73 19.04
C ASP A 253 7.18 28.14 18.29
N ARG A 254 7.24 28.07 16.94
CA ARG A 254 6.23 27.37 16.13
C ARG A 254 6.11 25.89 16.49
N PHE A 255 7.23 25.21 16.72
CA PHE A 255 7.27 23.81 17.19
C PHE A 255 6.55 23.61 18.52
N ARG A 256 6.48 24.66 19.36
CA ARG A 256 5.77 24.69 20.64
C ARG A 256 4.30 25.15 20.53
N GLY A 257 3.85 25.49 19.33
CA GLY A 257 2.54 26.09 19.11
C GLY A 257 2.44 27.53 19.62
N ARG A 258 3.54 28.28 19.62
CA ARG A 258 3.63 29.69 20.04
C ARG A 258 3.97 30.61 18.89
#